data_AF-A0A944N5S6-F1
#
_entry.id   AF-A0A944N5S6-F1
#
_cell.length_a   1.000
_cell.length_b   1.000
_cell.length_c   1.000
_cell.angle_alpha   90.00
_cell.angle_beta   90.00
_cell.angle_gamma   90.00
#
_symmetry.space_group_name_H-M   'P 1'
#
loop_
_entity.id
_entity.type
_entity.pdbx_description
1 polymer ?
#
loop_
_entity_poly.entity_id
_entity_poly.type
_entity_poly.pdbx_seq_one_letter_code
_entity_poly.pdbx_strand_id
1 'polypeptide(L)'
;MQRILFLFLFTAIFLFWEAADFSVQQVLAQNYAKEDEKALIAEKERQKFLTEMQTLLNAASKAGFSEKEIREITVTRKGKVVHVWDFLEQAKLQQKKDALAKKRSKPRERYLTVMDIAEEMQSGETRDLDAIKDKSTFIGAEEK
;
A
#
# COMPACT_ATOMS: atom_id res chain seq x y z
N MET A 1 3.41 30.37 48.72
CA MET A 1 2.43 29.26 48.57
C MET A 1 1.67 29.32 47.23
N GLN A 2 0.99 30.42 46.86
CA GLN A 2 0.23 30.52 45.59
C GLN A 2 1.05 30.25 44.31
N ARG A 3 2.29 30.73 44.24
CA ARG A 3 3.14 30.61 43.04
C ARG A 3 3.55 29.17 42.69
N ILE A 4 3.67 28.30 43.70
CA ILE A 4 3.98 26.87 43.54
C ILE A 4 2.73 26.10 43.09
N LEU A 5 1.56 26.49 43.63
CA LEU A 5 0.26 25.96 43.21
C LEU A 5 -0.02 26.22 41.73
N PHE A 6 0.29 27.42 41.21
CA PHE A 6 0.15 27.71 39.78
C PHE A 6 1.09 26.87 38.90
N LEU A 7 2.34 26.64 39.32
CA LEU A 7 3.26 25.77 38.59
C LEU A 7 2.77 24.32 38.55
N PHE A 8 2.25 23.80 39.67
CA PHE A 8 1.63 22.48 39.72
C PHE A 8 0.37 22.38 38.84
N LEU A 9 -0.41 23.45 38.76
CA LEU A 9 -1.61 23.47 37.92
C LEU A 9 -1.24 23.43 36.43
N PHE A 10 -0.23 24.19 36.01
CA PHE A 10 0.27 24.18 34.63
C PHE A 10 0.86 22.82 34.24
N THR A 11 1.65 22.18 35.11
CA THR A 11 2.19 20.84 34.82
C THR A 11 1.11 19.78 34.78
N ALA A 12 0.11 19.85 35.66
CA ALA A 12 -1.02 18.92 35.63
C ALA A 12 -1.84 19.04 34.34
N ILE A 13 -2.10 20.25 33.86
CA ILE A 13 -2.82 20.49 32.59
C ILE A 13 -2.01 19.96 31.40
N PHE A 14 -0.70 20.21 31.40
CA PHE A 14 0.20 19.76 30.33
C PHE A 14 0.24 18.22 30.25
N LEU A 15 0.37 17.54 31.39
CA LEU A 15 0.35 16.06 31.46
C LEU A 15 -1.01 15.48 31.05
N PHE A 16 -2.12 16.15 31.38
CA PHE A 16 -3.46 15.70 30.97
C PHE A 16 -3.66 15.80 29.45
N TRP A 17 -3.10 16.84 28.82
CA TRP A 17 -3.15 17.01 27.37
C TRP A 17 -2.35 15.91 26.65
N GLU A 18 -1.12 15.65 27.08
CA GLU A 18 -0.24 14.65 26.46
C GLU A 18 -0.80 13.21 26.62
N ALA A 19 -1.42 12.90 27.75
CA ALA A 19 -2.09 11.61 27.98
C ALA A 19 -3.33 11.42 27.09
N ALA A 20 -4.08 12.49 26.79
CA ALA A 20 -5.22 12.44 25.89
C ALA A 20 -4.77 12.19 24.44
N ASP A 21 -3.73 12.88 23.98
CA ASP A 21 -3.19 12.70 22.62
C ASP A 21 -2.62 11.28 22.43
N PHE A 22 -1.91 10.73 23.42
CA PHE A 22 -1.40 9.36 23.38
C PHE A 22 -2.53 8.32 23.31
N SER A 23 -3.62 8.51 24.06
CA SER A 23 -4.78 7.62 24.02
C SER A 23 -5.47 7.62 22.65
N VAL A 24 -5.62 8.79 22.03
CA VAL A 24 -6.19 8.92 20.67
C VAL A 24 -5.30 8.23 19.65
N GLN A 25 -3.98 8.42 19.72
CA GLN A 25 -3.02 7.74 18.84
C GLN A 25 -3.05 6.21 19.01
N GLN A 26 -3.17 5.72 20.24
CA GLN A 26 -3.24 4.28 20.51
C GLN A 26 -4.52 3.65 19.96
N VAL A 27 -5.67 4.33 20.09
CA VAL A 27 -6.94 3.90 19.50
C VAL A 27 -6.85 3.90 17.96
N LEU A 28 -6.24 4.93 17.38
CA LEU A 28 -6.01 5.00 15.93
C LEU A 28 -5.13 3.84 15.45
N ALA A 29 -3.98 3.60 16.09
CA ALA A 29 -3.06 2.53 15.77
C ALA A 29 -3.71 1.14 15.92
N GLN A 30 -4.54 0.95 16.95
CA GLN A 30 -5.29 -0.30 17.15
C GLN A 30 -6.36 -0.51 16.07
N ASN A 31 -7.02 0.55 15.59
CA ASN A 31 -7.96 0.46 14.49
C ASN A 31 -7.26 0.14 13.17
N TYR A 32 -6.13 0.80 12.86
CA TYR A 32 -5.30 0.47 11.70
C TYR A 32 -4.84 -0.99 11.71
N ALA A 33 -4.33 -1.49 12.85
CA ALA A 33 -3.92 -2.89 12.97
C ALA A 33 -5.08 -3.87 12.72
N LYS A 34 -6.29 -3.56 13.20
CA LYS A 34 -7.49 -4.38 12.95
C LYS A 34 -7.96 -4.31 11.49
N GLU A 35 -7.83 -3.16 10.83
CA GLU A 35 -8.16 -3.01 9.41
C GLU A 35 -7.18 -3.80 8.53
N ASP A 36 -5.89 -3.75 8.83
CA ASP A 36 -4.87 -4.55 8.13
C ASP A 36 -5.11 -6.06 8.29
N GLU A 37 -5.44 -6.54 9.50
CA GLU A 37 -5.78 -7.94 9.72
C GLU A 37 -7.02 -8.38 8.91
N LYS A 38 -8.07 -7.55 8.91
CA LYS A 38 -9.28 -7.82 8.11
C LYS A 38 -8.98 -7.82 6.62
N ALA A 39 -8.14 -6.88 6.14
CA ALA A 39 -7.72 -6.81 4.75
C ALA A 39 -6.91 -8.05 4.34
N LEU A 40 -6.00 -8.52 5.20
CA LEU A 40 -5.23 -9.74 4.97
C LEU A 40 -6.11 -10.99 4.90
N ILE A 41 -7.13 -11.09 5.75
CA ILE A 41 -8.09 -12.21 5.72
C ILE A 41 -8.91 -12.17 4.44
N ALA A 42 -9.43 -10.99 4.06
CA ALA A 42 -10.21 -10.82 2.84
C ALA A 42 -9.40 -11.15 1.58
N GLU A 43 -8.12 -10.78 1.55
CA GLU A 43 -7.22 -11.10 0.44
C GLU A 43 -6.93 -12.61 0.36
N LYS A 44 -6.71 -13.28 1.51
CA LYS A 44 -6.58 -14.74 1.55
C LYS A 44 -7.84 -15.45 1.04
N GLU A 45 -9.02 -15.02 1.47
CA GLU A 45 -10.29 -15.56 0.97
C GLU A 45 -10.46 -15.34 -0.53
N ARG A 46 -10.08 -14.16 -1.03
CA ARG A 46 -10.09 -13.84 -2.46
C ARG A 46 -9.17 -14.77 -3.24
N GLN A 47 -7.94 -14.98 -2.77
CA GLN A 47 -6.97 -15.87 -3.41
C GLN A 47 -7.46 -17.32 -3.42
N LYS A 48 -7.99 -17.81 -2.30
CA LYS A 48 -8.60 -19.14 -2.23
C LYS A 48 -9.71 -19.30 -3.26
N PHE A 49 -10.62 -18.32 -3.34
CA PHE A 49 -11.69 -18.34 -4.34
C PHE A 49 -11.16 -18.36 -5.79
N LEU A 50 -10.13 -17.57 -6.11
CA LEU A 50 -9.50 -17.59 -7.43
C LEU A 50 -8.93 -18.97 -7.78
N THR A 51 -8.27 -19.64 -6.83
CA THR A 51 -7.72 -20.98 -7.04
C THR A 51 -8.81 -22.03 -7.25
N GLU A 52 -9.91 -21.96 -6.51
CA GLU A 52 -11.07 -22.84 -6.67
C GLU A 52 -11.71 -22.66 -8.04
N MET A 53 -11.93 -21.41 -8.47
CA MET A 53 -12.49 -21.10 -9.79
C MET A 53 -11.60 -21.56 -10.93
N GLN A 54 -10.29 -21.36 -10.83
CA GLN A 54 -9.34 -21.87 -11.83
C GLN A 54 -9.35 -23.40 -11.90
N THR A 55 -9.47 -24.07 -10.75
CA THR A 55 -9.56 -25.53 -10.68
C THR A 55 -10.86 -26.03 -11.31
N LEU A 56 -11.97 -25.33 -11.10
CA LEU A 56 -13.26 -25.62 -11.72
C LEU A 56 -13.17 -25.54 -13.25
N LEU A 57 -12.63 -24.45 -13.81
CA LEU A 57 -12.49 -24.32 -15.26
C LEU A 57 -11.53 -25.37 -15.83
N ASN A 58 -10.45 -25.69 -15.12
CA ASN A 58 -9.53 -26.76 -15.54
C ASN A 58 -10.20 -28.14 -15.53
N ALA A 59 -11.06 -28.41 -14.54
CA ALA A 59 -11.83 -29.65 -14.47
C ALA A 59 -12.85 -29.72 -15.61
N ALA A 60 -13.55 -28.63 -15.91
CA ALA A 60 -14.47 -28.54 -17.04
C ALA A 60 -13.74 -28.76 -18.37
N SER A 61 -12.58 -28.13 -18.58
CA SER A 61 -11.76 -28.36 -19.76
C SER A 61 -11.32 -29.82 -19.89
N LYS A 62 -10.89 -30.46 -18.79
CA LYS A 62 -10.52 -31.89 -18.78
C LYS A 62 -11.70 -32.83 -19.00
N ALA A 63 -12.90 -32.42 -18.61
CA ALA A 63 -14.13 -33.18 -18.82
C ALA A 63 -14.66 -33.04 -20.27
N GLY A 64 -14.00 -32.26 -21.13
CA GLY A 64 -14.33 -32.13 -22.54
C GLY A 64 -15.38 -31.07 -22.86
N PHE A 65 -15.67 -30.15 -21.93
CA PHE A 65 -16.52 -29.00 -22.22
C PHE A 65 -15.86 -28.09 -23.27
N SER A 66 -16.68 -27.57 -24.17
CA SER A 66 -16.23 -26.61 -25.18
C SER A 66 -15.88 -25.26 -24.53
N GLU A 67 -15.04 -24.48 -25.20
CA GLU A 67 -14.64 -23.17 -24.69
C GLU A 67 -15.84 -22.23 -24.47
N LYS A 68 -16.89 -22.35 -25.30
CA LYS A 68 -18.13 -21.57 -25.14
C LYS A 68 -18.87 -21.94 -23.86
N GLU A 69 -18.99 -23.24 -23.57
CA GLU A 69 -19.65 -23.71 -22.34
C GLU A 69 -18.84 -23.32 -21.09
N ILE A 70 -17.50 -23.40 -21.15
CA ILE A 70 -16.62 -22.98 -20.04
C ILE A 70 -16.75 -21.47 -19.79
N ARG A 71 -16.91 -20.68 -20.85
CA ARG A 71 -17.19 -19.24 -20.82
C ARG A 71 -18.64 -18.91 -20.49
N GLU A 72 -19.48 -19.86 -20.10
CA GLU A 72 -20.84 -19.57 -19.60
C GLU A 72 -21.01 -20.05 -18.15
N ILE A 73 -19.97 -20.67 -17.57
CA ILE A 73 -20.00 -21.16 -16.19
C ILE A 73 -20.17 -19.98 -15.23
N THR A 74 -21.27 -19.99 -14.51
CA THR A 74 -21.56 -19.05 -13.43
C THR A 74 -21.57 -19.74 -12.07
N VAL A 75 -21.08 -19.04 -11.05
CA VAL A 75 -21.12 -19.49 -9.65
C VAL A 75 -21.85 -18.45 -8.81
N THR A 76 -22.79 -18.90 -7.98
CA THR A 76 -23.50 -18.02 -7.04
C THR A 76 -22.70 -17.89 -5.74
N ARG A 77 -22.23 -16.68 -5.44
CA ARG A 77 -21.51 -16.36 -4.19
C ARG A 77 -22.21 -15.22 -3.46
N LYS A 78 -22.56 -15.44 -2.19
CA LYS A 78 -23.24 -14.43 -1.35
C LYS A 78 -24.49 -13.84 -2.02
N GLY A 79 -25.28 -14.68 -2.71
CA GLY A 79 -26.49 -14.28 -3.43
C GLY A 79 -26.25 -13.56 -4.77
N LYS A 80 -25.00 -13.40 -5.22
CA LYS A 80 -24.66 -12.81 -6.51
C LYS A 80 -24.18 -13.88 -7.49
N VAL A 81 -24.72 -13.85 -8.70
CA VAL A 81 -24.24 -14.69 -9.80
C VAL A 81 -22.95 -14.06 -10.34
N VAL A 82 -21.86 -14.83 -10.34
CA VAL A 82 -20.55 -14.40 -10.84
C VAL A 82 -20.19 -15.24 -12.03
N HIS A 83 -19.90 -14.57 -13.14
CA HIS A 83 -19.36 -15.21 -14.33
C HIS A 83 -17.89 -15.57 -14.12
N VAL A 84 -17.56 -16.86 -14.12
CA VAL A 84 -16.25 -17.33 -13.62
C VAL A 84 -15.11 -16.90 -14.54
N TRP A 85 -15.33 -16.99 -15.86
CA TRP A 85 -14.33 -16.59 -16.86
C TRP A 85 -13.97 -15.10 -16.75
N ASP A 86 -14.98 -14.24 -16.79
CA ASP A 86 -14.81 -12.78 -16.72
C ASP A 86 -14.17 -12.36 -15.41
N PHE A 87 -14.54 -13.02 -14.31
CA PHE A 87 -13.97 -12.76 -13.00
C PHE A 87 -12.47 -13.05 -12.95
N LEU A 88 -12.04 -14.18 -13.54
CA LEU A 88 -10.61 -14.52 -13.62
C LEU A 88 -9.85 -13.56 -14.54
N GLU A 89 -10.45 -13.13 -15.64
CA GLU A 89 -9.85 -12.15 -16.54
C GLU A 89 -9.66 -10.79 -15.86
N GLN A 90 -10.69 -10.30 -15.16
CA GLN A 90 -10.61 -9.09 -14.35
C GLN A 90 -9.57 -9.21 -13.24
N ALA A 91 -9.47 -10.37 -12.57
CA ALA A 91 -8.47 -10.60 -11.53
C ALA A 91 -7.03 -10.53 -12.08
N LYS A 92 -6.78 -11.08 -13.27
CA LYS A 92 -5.47 -10.95 -13.96
C LYS A 92 -5.15 -9.50 -14.31
N LEU A 93 -6.15 -8.73 -14.77
CA LEU A 93 -5.97 -7.30 -15.04
C LEU A 93 -5.65 -6.51 -13.78
N GLN A 94 -6.32 -6.81 -12.66
CA GLN A 94 -6.04 -6.17 -11.38
C GLN A 94 -4.62 -6.50 -10.90
N GLN A 95 -4.21 -7.77 -10.98
CA GLN A 95 -2.86 -8.19 -10.62
C GLN A 95 -1.78 -7.45 -11.45
N LYS A 96 -2.04 -7.22 -12.75
CA LYS A 96 -1.15 -6.42 -13.60
C LYS A 96 -1.09 -4.97 -13.14
N LYS A 97 -2.24 -4.35 -12.79
CA LYS A 97 -2.28 -2.98 -12.25
C LYS A 97 -1.52 -2.88 -10.93
N ASP A 98 -1.72 -3.83 -10.02
CA ASP A 98 -1.04 -3.83 -8.72
C ASP A 98 0.46 -4.06 -8.88
N ALA A 99 0.88 -4.95 -9.79
CA ALA A 99 2.28 -5.13 -10.13
C ALA A 99 2.90 -3.87 -10.75
N LEU A 100 2.16 -3.14 -11.59
CA LEU A 100 2.60 -1.85 -12.13
C LEU A 100 2.68 -0.77 -11.05
N ALA A 101 1.70 -0.70 -10.15
CA ALA A 101 1.71 0.22 -9.01
C ALA A 101 2.90 -0.05 -8.10
N LYS A 102 3.19 -1.33 -7.80
CA LYS A 102 4.38 -1.73 -7.03
C LYS A 102 5.70 -1.41 -7.73
N LYS A 103 5.73 -1.45 -9.07
CA LYS A 103 6.89 -1.00 -9.86
C LYS A 103 7.04 0.52 -9.83
N ARG A 104 5.94 1.27 -9.90
CA ARG A 104 5.94 2.74 -9.78
C ARG A 104 6.35 3.19 -8.38
N SER A 105 5.95 2.47 -7.34
CA SER A 105 6.23 2.81 -5.94
C SER A 105 7.63 2.40 -5.48
N LYS A 106 8.38 1.61 -6.26
CA LYS A 106 9.76 1.29 -5.88
C LYS A 106 10.60 2.54 -6.12
N PRO A 107 11.17 3.17 -5.07
CA PRO A 107 12.03 4.32 -5.24
C PRO A 107 13.17 3.89 -6.15
N ARG A 108 13.25 4.50 -7.33
CA ARG A 108 14.36 4.29 -8.25
C ARG A 108 15.45 5.21 -7.76
N GLU A 109 16.51 4.64 -7.20
CA GLU A 109 17.75 5.37 -6.91
C GLU A 109 18.22 5.99 -8.23
N ARG A 110 17.95 7.29 -8.44
CA ARG A 110 18.58 8.06 -9.50
C ARG A 110 19.85 8.62 -8.91
N TYR A 111 20.98 8.04 -9.29
CA TYR A 111 22.27 8.70 -9.11
C TYR A 111 22.29 9.92 -10.03
N LEU A 112 22.65 11.09 -9.50
CA LEU A 112 22.93 12.29 -10.30
C LEU A 112 23.97 11.94 -11.37
N THR A 113 23.78 12.39 -12.61
CA THR A 113 24.81 12.22 -13.63
C THR A 113 25.96 13.19 -13.39
N VAL A 114 27.16 12.90 -13.91
CA VAL A 114 28.34 13.78 -13.76
C VAL A 114 28.04 15.22 -14.23
N MET A 115 27.13 15.37 -15.19
CA MET A 115 26.71 16.67 -15.73
C MET A 115 25.85 17.45 -14.73
N ASP A 116 24.92 16.79 -14.03
CA ASP A 116 24.10 17.40 -12.98
C ASP A 116 24.99 17.85 -11.80
N ILE A 117 25.99 17.05 -11.44
CA ILE A 117 26.96 17.39 -10.37
C ILE A 117 27.80 18.60 -10.78
N ALA A 118 28.23 18.65 -12.04
CA ALA A 118 29.01 19.76 -12.55
C ALA A 118 28.20 21.06 -12.57
N GLU A 119 26.92 21.00 -12.94
CA GLU A 119 26.02 22.16 -12.94
C GLU A 119 25.80 22.72 -11.52
N GLU A 120 25.60 21.86 -10.52
CA GLU A 120 25.45 22.27 -9.11
C GLU A 120 26.77 22.77 -8.50
N MET A 121 27.92 22.19 -8.89
CA MET A 121 29.23 22.73 -8.51
C MET A 121 29.49 24.11 -9.12
N GLN A 122 28.99 24.35 -10.34
CA GLN A 122 29.19 25.60 -11.08
C GLN A 122 28.21 26.69 -10.61
N SER A 123 27.03 26.33 -10.11
CA SER A 123 26.05 27.26 -9.52
C SER A 123 26.51 27.86 -8.19
N GLY A 124 27.57 27.31 -7.56
CA GLY A 124 28.26 27.91 -6.41
C GLY A 124 27.53 27.79 -5.08
N GLU A 125 26.39 27.08 -5.04
CA GLU A 125 25.54 26.93 -3.85
C GLU A 125 26.16 25.97 -2.82
N THR A 126 26.85 24.91 -3.28
CA THR A 126 27.64 24.01 -2.44
C THR A 126 28.90 23.56 -3.19
N ARG A 127 30.09 23.94 -2.70
CA ARG A 127 31.39 23.46 -3.20
C ARG A 127 31.86 22.14 -2.56
N ASP A 128 31.10 21.66 -1.58
CA ASP A 128 31.41 20.46 -0.83
C ASP A 128 30.75 19.23 -1.49
N LEU A 129 31.59 18.30 -1.94
CA LEU A 129 31.16 17.08 -2.64
C LEU A 129 30.36 16.15 -1.70
N ASP A 130 30.65 16.17 -0.40
CA ASP A 130 29.94 15.35 0.58
C ASP A 130 28.51 15.89 0.81
N ALA A 131 28.33 17.22 0.80
CA ALA A 131 27.02 17.85 0.90
C ALA A 131 26.14 17.58 -0.35
N ILE A 132 26.74 17.54 -1.54
CA ILE A 132 26.05 17.19 -2.79
C ILE A 132 25.61 15.72 -2.75
N LYS A 133 26.48 14.82 -2.25
CA LYS A 133 26.16 13.40 -2.09
C LYS A 133 24.96 13.18 -1.15
N ASP A 134 24.86 13.89 -0.04
CA ASP A 134 23.74 13.72 0.90
C ASP A 134 22.42 14.27 0.32
N LYS A 135 22.47 15.32 -0.51
CA LYS A 135 21.30 15.81 -1.28
C LYS A 135 20.96 14.93 -2.49
N SER A 136 21.90 14.13 -2.99
CA SER A 136 21.74 13.33 -4.21
C SER A 136 20.83 12.09 -4.06
N THR A 137 20.44 11.73 -2.83
CA THR A 137 19.49 10.63 -2.60
C THR A 137 18.06 11.18 -2.62
N PHE A 138 17.56 11.52 -3.81
CA PHE A 138 16.18 11.97 -3.96
C PHE A 138 15.21 10.78 -3.91
N ILE A 139 14.51 10.61 -2.78
CA ILE A 139 13.37 9.69 -2.66
C ILE A 139 12.15 10.40 -3.27
N GLY A 140 12.12 10.49 -4.60
CA GLY A 140 10.98 11.05 -5.33
C GLY A 140 9.85 10.04 -5.50
N ALA A 141 8.71 10.27 -4.85
CA ALA A 141 7.44 9.66 -5.25
C ALA A 141 6.81 10.57 -6.31
N GLU A 142 6.76 10.12 -7.57
CA GLU A 142 6.07 10.88 -8.63
C GLU A 142 4.62 10.37 -8.80
N GLU A 143 3.66 11.25 -8.56
CA GLU A 143 2.29 11.13 -9.06
C GLU A 143 2.27 11.26 -10.59
N LYS A 144 1.60 10.33 -11.27
CA LYS A 144 1.12 10.45 -12.66
C LYS A 144 -0.22 9.77 -12.83
#